data_AF-A0AAV5ABG6-F1
#
_entry.id   AF-A0AAV5ABG6-F1
#
_cell.length_a   1.000
_cell.length_b   1.000
_cell.length_c   1.000
_cell.angle_alpha   90.00
_cell.angle_beta   90.00
_cell.angle_gamma   90.00
#
_symmetry.space_group_name_H-M   'P 1'
#
loop_
_entity.id
_entity.type
_entity.pdbx_description
1 polymer ?
#
loop_
_entity_poly.entity_id
_entity_poly.type
_entity_poly.pdbx_seq_one_letter_code
_entity_poly.pdbx_strand_id
1 'polypeptide(L)'
;MVQFLRKRAVEHFKRIIPQSYEEVDKEESYIQVFGPDKAGWPHHFQLPALFRDHRLMTFLPWTYYSACALGFEKLLDEDTTSGRRKICIDGRDLHIALLGWKSLCEKIYNVRNNIIRSKDPTCNSNCNTLWTSGCAFEFETQAMSQWKMFRILEYAPHTLPINLPMTLESNSIRVMYGRPCHACSRTWLQRDKDARAAIWPTLPGIFKLPDWETLKKEEEM
;
A
#
# COMPACT_ATOMS: atom_id res chain seq x y z
N MET A 1 15.34 18.46 -29.09
CA MET A 1 15.92 18.12 -27.76
C MET A 1 14.85 17.78 -26.71
N VAL A 2 13.82 18.61 -26.50
CA VAL A 2 12.77 18.38 -25.48
C VAL A 2 12.00 17.05 -25.67
N GLN A 3 11.60 16.70 -26.90
CA GLN A 3 10.91 15.43 -27.16
C GLN A 3 11.76 14.19 -26.84
N PHE A 4 13.08 14.25 -27.08
CA PHE A 4 14.00 13.16 -26.76
C PHE A 4 14.13 12.96 -25.24
N LEU A 5 14.22 14.06 -24.47
CA LEU A 5 14.25 14.01 -23.01
C LEU A 5 12.92 13.49 -22.44
N ARG A 6 11.78 13.92 -23.00
CA ARG A 6 10.47 13.40 -22.64
C ARG A 6 10.38 11.90 -22.89
N LYS A 7 10.76 11.42 -24.08
CA LYS A 7 10.75 9.99 -24.41
C LYS A 7 11.62 9.19 -23.43
N ARG A 8 12.83 9.69 -23.11
CA ARG A 8 13.70 9.05 -22.11
C ARG A 8 13.06 9.02 -20.72
N ALA A 9 12.40 10.09 -20.29
CA ALA A 9 11.71 10.13 -19.00
C ALA A 9 10.55 9.15 -18.94
N VAL A 10 9.75 9.03 -20.00
CA VAL A 10 8.65 8.04 -20.09
C VAL A 10 9.19 6.61 -20.01
N GLU A 11 10.20 6.28 -20.81
CA GLU A 11 10.84 4.96 -20.76
C GLU A 11 11.47 4.67 -19.39
N HIS A 12 11.87 5.72 -18.67
CA HIS A 12 12.36 5.61 -17.31
C HIS A 12 11.22 5.32 -16.31
N PHE A 13 10.09 6.03 -16.40
CA PHE A 13 8.91 5.75 -15.58
C PHE A 13 8.35 4.34 -15.81
N LYS A 14 8.34 3.87 -17.06
CA LYS A 14 7.94 2.49 -17.41
C LYS A 14 8.79 1.42 -16.71
N ARG A 15 10.04 1.73 -16.37
CA ARG A 15 10.95 0.78 -15.69
C ARG A 15 10.77 0.76 -14.17
N ILE A 16 10.36 1.88 -13.57
CA ILE A 16 10.25 1.99 -12.11
C ILE A 16 8.85 1.71 -11.60
N ILE A 17 7.82 2.07 -12.39
CA ILE A 17 6.44 1.94 -11.95
C ILE A 17 6.01 0.50 -12.21
N PRO A 18 5.66 -0.25 -11.15
CA PRO A 18 5.22 -1.62 -11.28
C PRO A 18 4.08 -1.72 -12.28
N GLN A 19 4.16 -2.68 -13.19
CA GLN A 19 3.08 -3.06 -14.11
C GLN A 19 2.26 -4.24 -13.57
N SER A 20 2.81 -4.92 -12.57
CA SER A 20 2.24 -6.07 -11.86
C SER A 20 2.48 -5.93 -10.36
N TYR A 21 1.73 -6.69 -9.55
CA TYR A 21 1.94 -6.69 -8.10
C TYR A 21 3.33 -7.25 -7.73
N GLU A 22 3.83 -8.22 -8.48
CA GLU A 22 5.14 -8.86 -8.31
C GLU A 22 6.32 -7.89 -8.50
N GLU A 23 6.08 -6.75 -9.13
CA GLU A 23 7.08 -5.70 -9.35
C GLU A 23 7.11 -4.65 -8.22
N VAL A 24 6.09 -4.59 -7.36
CA VAL A 24 5.94 -3.54 -6.33
C VAL A 24 7.08 -3.56 -5.30
N ASP A 25 7.63 -4.73 -4.98
CA ASP A 25 8.66 -4.89 -3.95
C ASP A 25 10.10 -4.91 -4.51
N LYS A 26 10.29 -4.58 -5.79
CA LYS A 26 11.63 -4.51 -6.40
C LYS A 26 12.28 -3.15 -6.12
N GLU A 27 12.65 -2.88 -4.86
CA GLU A 27 13.25 -1.61 -4.40
C GLU A 27 14.52 -1.21 -5.18
N GLU A 28 15.21 -2.20 -5.79
CA GLU A 28 16.31 -1.99 -6.72
C GLU A 28 15.94 -1.08 -7.90
N SER A 29 14.69 -1.08 -8.37
CA SER A 29 14.25 -0.25 -9.51
C SER A 29 14.28 1.25 -9.17
N TYR A 30 13.92 1.63 -7.94
CA TYR A 30 13.93 3.03 -7.49
C TYR A 30 15.35 3.54 -7.24
N ILE A 31 16.16 2.72 -6.55
CA ILE A 31 17.56 3.06 -6.23
C ILE A 31 18.40 3.17 -7.51
N GLN A 32 18.20 2.28 -8.49
CA GLN A 32 18.88 2.35 -9.79
C GLN A 32 18.56 3.64 -10.57
N VAL A 33 17.41 4.24 -10.30
CA VAL A 33 16.86 5.36 -11.07
C VAL A 33 17.13 6.71 -10.41
N PHE A 34 16.76 6.87 -9.16
CA PHE A 34 16.94 8.13 -8.43
C PHE A 34 18.22 8.16 -7.60
N GLY A 35 18.98 7.06 -7.61
CA GLY A 35 20.15 6.87 -6.76
C GLY A 35 19.78 6.39 -5.35
N PRO A 36 20.80 6.05 -4.54
CA PRO A 36 20.60 5.60 -3.16
C PRO A 36 20.11 6.73 -2.23
N ASP A 37 20.25 7.99 -2.63
CA ASP A 37 19.80 9.13 -1.85
C ASP A 37 18.30 9.38 -2.00
N LYS A 38 17.54 8.94 -1.00
CA LYS A 38 16.09 9.11 -0.94
C LYS A 38 15.65 10.57 -0.86
N ALA A 39 16.52 11.51 -0.49
CA ALA A 39 16.18 12.94 -0.44
C ALA A 39 15.91 13.54 -1.84
N GLY A 40 16.48 12.95 -2.90
CA GLY A 40 16.27 13.37 -4.28
C GLY A 40 15.07 12.72 -4.97
N TRP A 41 14.37 11.80 -4.32
CA TRP A 41 13.27 11.06 -4.94
C TRP A 41 12.03 11.95 -5.08
N PRO A 42 11.28 11.86 -6.19
CA PRO A 42 10.05 12.63 -6.35
C PRO A 42 9.01 12.19 -5.32
N HIS A 43 8.37 13.16 -4.66
CA HIS A 43 7.36 12.87 -3.65
C HIS A 43 6.08 12.31 -4.32
N HIS A 44 5.43 11.31 -3.70
CA HIS A 44 4.26 10.65 -4.30
C HIS A 44 3.11 11.60 -4.64
N PHE A 45 2.95 12.71 -3.91
CA PHE A 45 1.92 13.72 -4.18
C PHE A 45 2.20 14.58 -5.44
N GLN A 46 3.43 14.61 -5.94
CA GLN A 46 3.80 15.36 -7.14
C GLN A 46 3.63 14.54 -8.42
N LEU A 47 3.63 13.21 -8.31
CA LEU A 47 3.59 12.31 -9.46
C LEU A 47 2.26 12.36 -10.24
N PRO A 48 1.06 12.45 -9.62
CA PRO A 48 -0.21 12.54 -10.35
C PRO A 48 -0.26 13.71 -11.34
N ALA A 49 0.09 14.92 -10.88
CA ALA A 49 0.13 16.11 -11.72
C ALA A 49 1.13 15.94 -12.87
N LEU A 50 2.35 15.48 -12.56
CA LEU A 50 3.40 15.23 -13.55
C LEU A 50 2.93 14.26 -14.65
N PHE A 51 2.25 13.18 -14.27
CA PHE A 51 1.77 12.18 -15.23
C PHE A 51 0.59 12.67 -16.05
N ARG A 52 -0.31 13.47 -15.48
CA ARG A 52 -1.37 14.12 -16.27
C ARG A 52 -0.80 15.10 -17.30
N ASP A 53 0.13 15.97 -16.88
CA ASP A 53 0.75 16.99 -17.74
C ASP A 53 1.52 16.38 -18.92
N HIS A 54 1.92 15.12 -18.80
CA HIS A 54 2.64 14.37 -19.82
C HIS A 54 1.82 13.26 -20.48
N ARG A 55 0.52 13.18 -20.22
CA ARG A 55 -0.38 12.13 -20.75
C ARG A 55 0.14 10.71 -20.46
N LEU A 56 0.64 10.48 -19.26
CA LEU A 56 1.11 9.18 -18.78
C LEU A 56 0.06 8.57 -17.84
N MET A 57 -1.15 8.41 -18.39
CA MET A 57 -2.35 8.06 -17.65
C MET A 57 -2.29 6.65 -17.04
N THR A 58 -1.53 5.72 -17.64
CA THR A 58 -1.32 4.36 -17.13
C THR A 58 -0.62 4.33 -15.78
N PHE A 59 0.11 5.37 -15.40
CA PHE A 59 0.80 5.41 -14.12
C PHE A 59 -0.06 5.96 -12.97
N LEU A 60 -1.18 6.62 -13.28
CA LEU A 60 -2.03 7.28 -12.28
C LEU A 60 -2.60 6.32 -11.22
N PRO A 61 -3.09 5.10 -11.56
CA PRO A 61 -3.60 4.18 -10.53
C PRO A 61 -2.55 3.88 -9.45
N TRP A 62 -1.29 3.65 -9.86
CA TRP A 62 -0.20 3.35 -8.95
C TRP A 62 0.24 4.57 -8.12
N THR A 63 0.25 5.78 -8.70
CA THR A 63 0.62 6.98 -7.94
C THR A 63 -0.40 7.32 -6.88
N TYR A 64 -1.71 7.21 -7.19
CA TYR A 64 -2.73 7.41 -6.17
C TYR A 64 -2.68 6.34 -5.09
N TYR A 65 -2.43 5.08 -5.46
CA TYR A 65 -2.21 4.01 -4.49
C TYR A 65 -1.04 4.31 -3.55
N SER A 66 0.10 4.74 -4.11
CA SER A 66 1.28 5.13 -3.35
C SER A 66 1.05 6.38 -2.48
N ALA A 67 0.27 7.35 -2.97
CA ALA A 67 -0.14 8.52 -2.17
C ALA A 67 -1.02 8.09 -0.98
N CYS A 68 -1.97 7.19 -1.20
CA CYS A 68 -2.82 6.62 -0.13
C CYS A 68 -2.01 5.82 0.90
N ALA A 69 -0.84 5.30 0.51
CA ALA A 69 0.07 4.59 1.40
C ALA A 69 0.67 5.48 2.49
N LEU A 70 0.77 6.79 2.23
CA LEU A 70 1.33 7.76 3.17
C LEU A 70 0.39 8.06 4.34
N GLY A 71 -0.93 7.96 4.13
CA GLY A 71 -1.94 8.11 5.18
C GLY A 71 -2.95 9.21 4.93
N PHE A 72 -4.10 9.10 5.57
CA PHE A 72 -5.20 10.05 5.42
C PHE A 72 -4.82 11.45 5.90
N GLU A 73 -4.17 11.56 7.05
CA GLU A 73 -3.71 12.85 7.60
C GLU A 73 -2.76 13.53 6.60
N LYS A 74 -1.79 12.81 6.05
CA LYS A 74 -0.88 13.37 5.05
C LYS A 74 -1.59 13.78 3.76
N LEU A 75 -2.63 13.06 3.34
CA LEU A 75 -3.44 13.46 2.18
C LEU A 75 -4.18 14.78 2.44
N LEU A 76 -4.61 15.05 3.67
CA LEU A 76 -5.35 16.27 4.04
C LEU A 76 -4.44 17.44 4.41
N ASP A 77 -3.48 17.20 5.31
CA ASP A 77 -2.69 18.21 6.02
C ASP A 77 -1.30 18.43 5.41
N GLU A 78 -1.06 17.85 4.24
CA GLU A 78 0.18 17.93 3.45
C GLU A 78 1.31 17.07 4.08
N ASP A 79 2.31 16.69 3.28
CA ASP A 79 3.48 15.96 3.79
C ASP A 79 4.66 16.92 4.04
N THR A 80 5.23 16.87 5.24
CA THR A 80 6.43 17.62 5.66
C THR A 80 7.67 16.73 5.83
N THR A 81 7.58 15.43 5.55
CA THR A 81 8.66 14.46 5.80
C THR A 81 9.91 14.73 4.95
N SER A 82 9.76 15.45 3.82
CA SER A 82 10.86 15.84 2.93
C SER A 82 11.52 17.19 3.28
N GLY A 83 11.18 17.81 4.42
CA GLY A 83 11.79 19.06 4.89
C GLY A 83 10.77 20.15 5.26
N ARG A 84 11.18 21.44 5.22
CA ARG A 84 10.31 22.57 5.62
C ARG A 84 9.20 22.92 4.62
N ARG A 85 9.26 22.39 3.40
CA ARG A 85 8.28 22.73 2.35
C ARG A 85 7.12 21.74 2.40
N LYS A 86 5.93 22.27 2.64
CA LYS A 86 4.65 21.56 2.52
C LYS A 86 4.48 21.06 1.08
N ILE A 87 4.25 19.76 0.92
CA ILE A 87 3.94 19.13 -0.37
C ILE A 87 2.49 18.69 -0.34
N CYS A 88 1.71 19.19 -1.30
CA CYS A 88 0.28 18.94 -1.41
C CYS A 88 -0.02 18.29 -2.76
N ILE A 89 -1.06 17.49 -2.80
CA ILE A 89 -1.65 16.96 -4.03
C ILE A 89 -2.66 17.98 -4.57
N ASP A 90 -2.69 18.18 -5.90
CA ASP A 90 -3.62 19.11 -6.55
C ASP A 90 -5.09 18.80 -6.18
N GLY A 91 -5.97 19.81 -6.13
CA GLY A 91 -7.36 19.63 -5.68
C GLY A 91 -8.13 18.54 -6.43
N ARG A 92 -7.92 18.39 -7.75
CA ARG A 92 -8.56 17.32 -8.53
C ARG A 92 -8.00 15.95 -8.14
N ASP A 93 -6.69 15.86 -8.01
CA ASP A 93 -5.97 14.63 -7.68
C ASP A 93 -6.21 14.20 -6.23
N LEU A 94 -6.35 15.17 -5.32
CA LEU A 94 -6.74 14.98 -3.93
C LEU A 94 -8.12 14.34 -3.84
N HIS A 95 -9.09 14.86 -4.59
CA HIS A 95 -10.44 14.28 -4.59
C HIS A 95 -10.42 12.80 -5.03
N ILE A 96 -9.67 12.49 -6.09
CA ILE A 96 -9.50 11.12 -6.59
C ILE A 96 -8.80 10.24 -5.53
N ALA A 97 -7.72 10.74 -4.93
CA ALA A 97 -6.97 10.03 -3.90
C ALA A 97 -7.84 9.74 -2.67
N LEU A 98 -8.65 10.70 -2.20
CA LEU A 98 -9.54 10.51 -1.04
C LEU A 98 -10.65 9.47 -1.32
N LEU A 99 -11.27 9.52 -2.51
CA LEU A 99 -12.25 8.51 -2.92
C LEU A 99 -11.65 7.11 -3.02
N GLY A 100 -10.45 7.03 -3.61
CA GLY A 100 -9.71 5.79 -3.71
C GLY A 100 -9.24 5.27 -2.36
N TRP A 101 -8.77 6.14 -1.46
CA TRP A 101 -8.38 5.80 -0.09
C TRP A 101 -9.54 5.14 0.65
N LYS A 102 -10.73 5.75 0.61
CA LYS A 102 -11.94 5.18 1.22
C LYS A 102 -12.24 3.78 0.66
N SER A 103 -12.25 3.66 -0.66
CA SER A 103 -12.53 2.40 -1.36
C SER A 103 -11.48 1.31 -1.04
N LEU A 104 -10.20 1.69 -0.93
CA LEU A 104 -9.12 0.81 -0.52
C LEU A 104 -9.32 0.33 0.92
N CYS A 105 -9.60 1.24 1.86
CA CYS A 105 -9.83 0.88 3.26
C CYS A 105 -10.96 -0.14 3.41
N GLU A 106 -12.09 0.08 2.73
CA GLU A 106 -13.23 -0.86 2.75
C GLU A 106 -12.83 -2.23 2.16
N LYS A 107 -12.14 -2.24 1.03
CA LYS A 107 -11.73 -3.47 0.34
C LYS A 107 -10.69 -4.27 1.14
N ILE A 108 -9.67 -3.58 1.66
CA ILE A 108 -8.59 -4.17 2.45
C ILE A 108 -9.12 -4.69 3.78
N TYR A 109 -10.02 -3.95 4.44
CA TYR A 109 -10.66 -4.40 5.67
C TYR A 109 -11.37 -5.75 5.48
N ASN A 110 -12.15 -5.89 4.40
CA ASN A 110 -12.86 -7.12 4.08
C ASN A 110 -11.90 -8.28 3.78
N VAL A 111 -10.88 -8.03 2.94
CA VAL A 111 -9.85 -9.02 2.62
C VAL A 111 -9.12 -9.48 3.88
N ARG A 112 -8.65 -8.54 4.70
CA ARG A 112 -7.94 -8.81 5.95
C ARG A 112 -8.77 -9.68 6.88
N ASN A 113 -10.04 -9.33 7.09
CA ASN A 113 -10.93 -10.11 7.94
C ASN A 113 -11.15 -11.52 7.39
N ASN A 114 -11.24 -11.69 6.07
CA ASN A 114 -11.34 -13.01 5.44
C ASN A 114 -10.06 -13.84 5.62
N ILE A 115 -8.89 -13.21 5.53
CA ILE A 115 -7.60 -13.87 5.77
C ILE A 115 -7.50 -14.30 7.24
N ILE A 116 -7.76 -13.41 8.18
CA ILE A 116 -7.65 -13.71 9.62
C ILE A 116 -8.64 -14.81 10.04
N ARG A 117 -9.83 -14.85 9.44
CA ARG A 117 -10.81 -15.92 9.69
C ARG A 117 -10.43 -17.26 9.06
N SER A 118 -9.52 -17.26 8.09
CA SER A 118 -9.07 -18.47 7.42
C SER A 118 -8.21 -19.35 8.34
N LYS A 119 -8.41 -20.66 8.24
CA LYS A 119 -7.64 -21.67 8.95
C LYS A 119 -6.87 -22.51 7.94
N ASP A 120 -5.62 -22.81 8.27
CA ASP A 120 -4.91 -23.86 7.56
C ASP A 120 -5.56 -25.23 7.87
N PRO A 121 -5.79 -26.10 6.88
CA PRO A 121 -6.39 -27.42 7.10
C PRO A 121 -5.65 -28.29 8.12
N THR A 122 -4.34 -28.05 8.31
CA THR A 122 -3.51 -28.80 9.27
C THR A 122 -3.38 -28.11 10.64
N CYS A 123 -4.04 -26.96 10.89
CA CYS A 123 -4.05 -26.35 12.23
C CYS A 123 -4.99 -27.15 13.16
N ASN A 124 -4.41 -27.83 14.15
CA ASN A 124 -5.14 -28.58 15.18
C ASN A 124 -5.52 -27.75 16.42
N SER A 125 -5.12 -26.47 16.47
CA SER A 125 -5.40 -25.56 17.59
C SER A 125 -6.48 -24.51 17.26
N ASN A 126 -6.94 -23.77 18.27
CA ASN A 126 -7.81 -22.60 18.11
C ASN A 126 -6.99 -21.36 17.71
N CYS A 127 -6.27 -21.46 16.58
CA CYS A 127 -5.36 -20.45 16.04
C CYS A 127 -6.01 -19.07 15.73
N ASN A 128 -7.34 -19.03 15.52
CA ASN A 128 -8.02 -17.95 14.79
C ASN A 128 -8.76 -16.92 15.66
N THR A 129 -8.97 -17.17 16.95
CA THR A 129 -9.92 -16.41 17.78
C THR A 129 -9.34 -15.18 18.49
N LEU A 130 -8.01 -15.03 18.54
CA LEU A 130 -7.37 -13.96 19.34
C LEU A 130 -6.83 -12.80 18.50
N TRP A 131 -6.52 -13.00 17.22
CA TRP A 131 -5.99 -11.93 16.36
C TRP A 131 -7.07 -10.91 15.96
N THR A 132 -8.33 -11.35 15.83
CA THR A 132 -9.48 -10.50 15.49
C THR A 132 -9.80 -9.46 16.55
N SER A 133 -9.52 -9.78 17.81
CA SER A 133 -9.88 -8.97 18.97
C SER A 133 -8.79 -7.96 19.34
N GLY A 134 -7.62 -8.09 18.71
CA GLY A 134 -6.40 -7.45 19.15
C GLY A 134 -5.77 -6.43 18.24
N CYS A 135 -6.02 -6.50 16.95
CA CYS A 135 -5.46 -5.55 16.01
C CYS A 135 -6.23 -4.22 15.97
N ALA A 136 -6.66 -3.74 17.14
CA ALA A 136 -6.89 -2.34 17.44
C ALA A 136 -5.59 -1.63 17.85
N PHE A 137 -4.43 -2.16 17.42
CA PHE A 137 -3.32 -1.26 17.13
C PHE A 137 -3.88 -0.14 16.27
N GLU A 138 -3.43 1.06 16.57
CA GLU A 138 -3.35 2.23 15.71
C GLU A 138 -2.61 1.83 14.41
N PHE A 139 -3.16 0.88 13.64
CA PHE A 139 -2.91 0.82 12.22
C PHE A 139 -3.49 2.12 11.75
N GLU A 140 -2.57 3.08 11.66
CA GLU A 140 -2.78 4.46 11.25
C GLU A 140 -3.81 4.49 10.13
N THR A 141 -4.44 5.63 9.92
CA THR A 141 -5.32 5.94 8.79
C THR A 141 -4.65 5.78 7.39
N GLN A 142 -3.61 4.97 7.29
CA GLN A 142 -2.91 4.47 6.12
C GLN A 142 -3.54 3.17 5.64
N ALA A 143 -4.17 3.18 4.46
CA ALA A 143 -4.71 1.98 3.82
C ALA A 143 -3.64 0.86 3.71
N MET A 144 -2.38 1.24 3.55
CA MET A 144 -1.25 0.31 3.40
C MET A 144 -0.66 -0.21 4.71
N SER A 145 -0.91 0.43 5.85
CA SER A 145 -0.46 -0.10 7.15
C SER A 145 -1.18 -1.43 7.48
N GLN A 146 -2.41 -1.60 7.01
CA GLN A 146 -3.18 -2.84 7.15
C GLN A 146 -2.52 -4.03 6.44
N TRP A 147 -1.84 -3.78 5.32
CA TRP A 147 -1.04 -4.77 4.61
C TRP A 147 0.26 -5.11 5.36
N LYS A 148 0.92 -4.10 5.93
CA LYS A 148 2.16 -4.28 6.72
C LYS A 148 1.96 -5.18 7.95
N MET A 149 0.73 -5.31 8.46
CA MET A 149 0.40 -6.24 9.54
C MET A 149 0.88 -7.68 9.25
N PHE A 150 0.68 -8.18 8.03
CA PHE A 150 1.08 -9.55 7.70
C PHE A 150 2.60 -9.69 7.57
N ARG A 151 3.33 -8.63 7.20
CA ARG A 151 4.81 -8.65 7.18
C ARG A 151 5.42 -8.92 8.56
N ILE A 152 4.75 -8.56 9.65
CA ILE A 152 5.19 -8.91 11.01
C ILE A 152 5.33 -10.44 11.19
N LEU A 153 4.56 -11.23 10.43
CA LEU A 153 4.63 -12.68 10.43
C LEU A 153 5.86 -13.23 9.69
N GLU A 154 6.47 -12.46 8.77
CA GLU A 154 7.66 -12.86 8.01
C GLU A 154 8.95 -12.74 8.85
N TYR A 155 9.06 -11.68 9.64
CA TYR A 155 10.33 -11.31 10.30
C TYR A 155 10.47 -11.78 11.73
N ALA A 156 9.38 -12.19 12.37
CA ALA A 156 9.43 -12.42 13.80
C ALA A 156 9.72 -13.89 14.14
N PRO A 157 10.78 -14.16 14.92
CA PRO A 157 11.17 -15.52 15.26
C PRO A 157 10.04 -16.25 15.99
N HIS A 158 9.83 -17.52 15.65
CA HIS A 158 8.78 -18.40 16.17
C HIS A 158 8.89 -18.72 17.68
N THR A 159 9.88 -18.14 18.36
CA THR A 159 10.32 -18.52 19.71
C THR A 159 9.95 -17.52 20.81
N LEU A 160 9.38 -16.36 20.48
CA LEU A 160 8.94 -15.42 21.51
C LEU A 160 7.49 -15.72 21.93
N PRO A 161 7.23 -16.18 23.18
CA PRO A 161 5.89 -16.19 23.72
C PRO A 161 5.45 -14.74 23.91
N ILE A 162 4.56 -14.24 23.06
CA ILE A 162 4.03 -12.89 23.20
C ILE A 162 2.87 -12.93 24.21
N ASN A 163 3.20 -13.25 25.46
CA ASN A 163 2.53 -12.65 26.59
C ASN A 163 3.36 -11.40 26.92
N LEU A 164 3.30 -10.37 26.08
CA LEU A 164 3.81 -9.05 26.46
C LEU A 164 2.73 -8.41 27.34
N PRO A 165 2.91 -8.29 28.66
CA PRO A 165 2.05 -7.44 29.46
C PRO A 165 2.34 -5.98 29.05
N MET A 166 1.52 -5.42 28.18
CA MET A 166 1.49 -3.97 28.00
C MET A 166 0.69 -3.37 29.15
N THR A 167 1.38 -2.71 30.07
CA THR A 167 0.78 -1.70 30.94
C THR A 167 0.66 -0.40 30.15
N LEU A 168 -0.55 0.13 29.97
CA LEU A 168 -0.79 1.56 29.72
C LEU A 168 -2.24 1.95 30.01
N GLU A 169 -2.35 2.93 30.89
CA GLU A 169 -3.41 3.90 31.25
C GLU A 169 -4.91 3.57 31.06
N SER A 170 -5.68 4.12 32.00
CA SER A 170 -6.93 3.64 32.61
C SER A 170 -8.19 3.49 31.76
N ASN A 171 -8.14 3.50 30.42
CA ASN A 171 -9.33 3.40 29.57
C ASN A 171 -9.17 2.56 28.29
N SER A 172 -8.14 1.72 28.17
CA SER A 172 -7.88 0.92 26.97
C SER A 172 -8.34 -0.54 27.11
N ILE A 173 -9.00 -1.07 26.06
CA ILE A 173 -9.42 -2.47 25.96
C ILE A 173 -8.17 -3.36 25.94
N ARG A 174 -8.10 -4.33 26.85
CA ARG A 174 -7.02 -5.34 26.84
C ARG A 174 -7.14 -6.22 25.61
N VAL A 175 -6.23 -6.01 24.69
CA VAL A 175 -5.98 -6.90 23.57
C VAL A 175 -5.04 -8.01 24.02
N MET A 176 -5.44 -9.27 23.84
CA MET A 176 -4.50 -10.40 23.83
C MET A 176 -4.07 -10.70 22.39
N TYR A 177 -2.79 -10.55 22.10
CA TYR A 177 -2.21 -10.91 20.80
C TYR A 177 -1.92 -12.43 20.75
N GLY A 178 -2.87 -13.23 20.26
CA GLY A 178 -2.58 -14.63 19.95
C GLY A 178 -2.02 -14.76 18.55
N ARG A 179 -0.72 -15.08 18.40
CA ARG A 179 -0.13 -15.35 17.08
C ARG A 179 -0.78 -16.58 16.42
N PRO A 180 -1.02 -16.55 15.10
CA PRO A 180 -1.36 -17.77 14.37
C PRO A 180 -0.22 -18.79 14.50
N CYS A 181 -0.55 -20.08 14.46
CA CYS A 181 0.46 -21.12 14.37
C CYS A 181 1.23 -21.01 13.05
N HIS A 182 2.40 -21.66 12.93
CA HIS A 182 3.23 -21.60 11.73
C HIS A 182 2.48 -21.94 10.43
N ALA A 183 1.59 -22.94 10.44
CA ALA A 183 0.78 -23.29 9.28
C ALA A 183 -0.19 -22.16 8.90
N CYS A 184 -0.94 -21.61 9.86
CA CYS A 184 -1.82 -20.46 9.63
C CYS A 184 -1.05 -19.20 9.21
N SER A 185 0.12 -18.92 9.78
CA SER A 185 0.96 -17.78 9.36
C SER A 185 1.33 -17.86 7.89
N ARG A 186 1.81 -19.03 7.43
CA ARG A 186 2.14 -19.23 6.00
C ARG A 186 0.90 -19.09 5.12
N THR A 187 -0.22 -19.69 5.52
CA THR A 187 -1.49 -19.57 4.79
C THR A 187 -1.97 -18.13 4.72
N TRP A 188 -1.84 -17.34 5.80
CA TRP A 188 -2.21 -15.93 5.80
C TRP A 188 -1.30 -15.09 4.92
N LEU A 189 0.03 -15.31 4.98
CA LEU A 189 0.99 -14.64 4.11
C LEU A 189 0.73 -14.92 2.63
N GLN A 190 0.46 -16.17 2.28
CA GLN A 190 0.12 -16.53 0.90
C GLN A 190 -1.18 -15.85 0.46
N ARG A 191 -2.24 -15.91 1.29
CA ARG A 191 -3.52 -15.26 0.95
C ARG A 191 -3.42 -13.74 0.90
N ASP A 192 -2.57 -13.12 1.71
CA ASP A 192 -2.26 -11.69 1.64
C ASP A 192 -1.62 -11.35 0.28
N LYS A 193 -0.59 -12.11 -0.11
CA LYS A 193 0.06 -11.97 -1.42
C LYS A 193 -0.94 -12.12 -2.56
N ASP A 194 -1.76 -13.18 -2.53
CA ASP A 194 -2.77 -13.46 -3.55
C ASP A 194 -3.82 -12.34 -3.62
N ALA A 195 -4.27 -11.83 -2.47
CA ALA A 195 -5.29 -10.78 -2.42
C ALA A 195 -4.77 -9.44 -2.94
N ARG A 196 -3.51 -9.09 -2.66
CA ARG A 196 -2.90 -7.89 -3.24
C ARG A 196 -2.70 -8.02 -4.75
N ALA A 197 -2.26 -9.18 -5.22
CA ALA A 197 -2.20 -9.48 -6.65
C ALA A 197 -3.59 -9.37 -7.31
N ALA A 198 -4.65 -9.84 -6.65
CA ALA A 198 -6.02 -9.74 -7.15
C ALA A 198 -6.59 -8.31 -7.13
N ILE A 199 -6.12 -7.44 -6.23
CA ILE A 199 -6.52 -6.03 -6.19
C ILE A 199 -5.87 -5.24 -7.33
N TRP A 200 -4.66 -5.61 -7.75
CA TRP A 200 -3.88 -4.87 -8.73
C TRP A 200 -4.62 -4.60 -10.07
N PRO A 201 -5.26 -5.58 -10.75
CA PRO A 201 -6.04 -5.33 -11.96
C PRO A 201 -7.21 -4.37 -11.74
N THR A 202 -7.74 -4.29 -10.50
CA THR A 202 -8.89 -3.45 -10.15
C THR A 202 -8.51 -2.04 -9.71
N LEU A 203 -7.21 -1.75 -9.59
CA LEU A 203 -6.69 -0.50 -9.05
C LEU A 203 -7.23 0.75 -9.77
N PRO A 204 -7.32 0.80 -11.12
CA PRO A 204 -7.86 1.98 -11.79
C PRO A 204 -9.32 2.27 -11.38
N GLY A 205 -10.16 1.24 -11.31
CA GLY A 205 -11.56 1.37 -10.93
C GLY A 205 -11.76 1.83 -9.47
N ILE A 206 -10.83 1.50 -8.57
CA ILE A 206 -10.81 2.00 -7.19
C ILE A 206 -10.67 3.53 -7.18
N PHE A 207 -9.88 4.09 -8.09
CA PHE A 207 -9.67 5.53 -8.26
C PHE A 207 -10.61 6.18 -9.29
N LYS A 208 -11.67 5.48 -9.71
CA LYS A 208 -12.62 5.96 -10.74
C LYS A 208 -11.92 6.35 -12.06
N LEU A 209 -10.80 5.70 -12.37
CA LEU A 209 -10.10 5.82 -13.64
C LEU A 209 -10.59 4.74 -14.62
N PRO A 210 -10.41 4.94 -15.94
CA PRO A 210 -10.56 3.88 -16.93
C PRO A 210 -9.70 2.65 -16.60
N ASP A 211 -10.07 1.48 -17.13
CA ASP A 211 -9.24 0.27 -16.96
C ASP A 211 -7.85 0.42 -17.59
N TRP A 212 -6.95 -0.51 -17.25
CA TRP A 212 -5.56 -0.48 -17.72
C TRP A 212 -5.43 -0.47 -19.24
N GLU A 213 -6.31 -1.15 -19.97
CA GLU A 213 -6.25 -1.20 -21.43
C GLU A 213 -6.68 0.13 -22.06
N THR A 214 -7.70 0.76 -21.50
CA THR A 214 -8.19 2.08 -21.92
C THR A 214 -7.16 3.15 -21.61
N LEU A 215 -6.57 3.14 -20.41
CA LEU A 215 -5.49 4.06 -20.05
C LEU A 215 -4.30 3.94 -21.02
N LYS A 216 -3.91 2.72 -21.41
CA LYS A 216 -2.83 2.50 -22.39
C LYS A 216 -3.15 3.10 -23.76
N LYS A 217 -4.38 2.89 -24.25
CA LYS A 217 -4.84 3.45 -25.53
C LYS A 217 -4.83 4.99 -25.52
N GLU A 218 -5.23 5.61 -24.41
CA GLU A 218 -5.22 7.06 -24.26
C GLU A 218 -3.81 7.68 -24.31
N GLU A 219 -2.76 6.94 -23.90
CA GLU A 219 -1.37 7.41 -23.99
C GLU A 219 -0.80 7.35 -25.41
N GLU A 220 -1.34 6.48 -26.26
CA GLU A 220 -0.88 6.28 -27.65
C GLU A 220 -1.49 7.31 -28.62
N MET A 221 -2.46 8.12 -28.16
CA MET A 221 -3.20 9.15 -28.92
C MET A 221 -2.65 10.58 -28.73
#